data_AF-A0A524G6G5-F1
#
_entry.id   AF-A0A524G6G5-F1
#
_cell.length_a   1.000
_cell.length_b   1.000
_cell.length_c   1.000
_cell.angle_alpha   90.00
_cell.angle_beta   90.00
_cell.angle_gamma   90.00
#
_symmetry.space_group_name_H-M   'P 1'
#
loop_
_entity.id
_entity.type
_entity.pdbx_description
1 polymer ?
#
loop_
_entity_poly.entity_id
_entity_poly.type
_entity_poly.pdbx_seq_one_letter_code
_entity_poly.pdbx_strand_id
1 'polypeptide(L)'
;MPIVELVAQKALERNPDIGLEIVDLIVLLWMFSNPYDNHRRQLSSMRNILKMSETLQIPGGGLDVTEDELTQIVLGSLQKLKKKKLVYIQSAGVHYIKGTLTDAGIKLIEDSVRTPVLRRVTAEFGNNP
;
A
#
# COMPACT_ATOMS: atom_id res chain seq x y z
N MET A 1 14.92 0.21 6.35
CA MET A 1 13.57 0.60 5.94
C MET A 1 13.38 0.32 4.45
N PRO A 2 12.36 -0.47 4.05
CA PRO A 2 12.00 -0.72 2.65
C PRO A 2 11.80 0.58 1.87
N ILE A 3 12.08 0.61 0.56
CA ILE A 3 11.91 1.82 -0.25
C ILE A 3 10.44 2.26 -0.25
N VAL A 4 9.49 1.31 -0.29
CA VAL A 4 8.05 1.63 -0.23
C VAL A 4 7.69 2.41 1.04
N GLU A 5 8.22 2.02 2.21
CA GLU A 5 7.95 2.69 3.47
C GLU A 5 8.57 4.09 3.53
N LEU A 6 9.82 4.25 3.06
CA LEU A 6 10.46 5.55 2.94
C LEU A 6 9.63 6.51 2.06
N VAL A 7 9.07 5.98 0.97
CA VAL A 7 8.25 6.77 0.05
C VAL A 7 6.91 7.14 0.67
N ALA A 8 6.26 6.21 1.39
CA ALA A 8 5.06 6.48 2.14
C ALA A 8 5.29 7.57 3.21
N GLN A 9 6.41 7.51 3.94
CA GLN A 9 6.78 8.52 4.92
C GLN A 9 6.99 9.89 4.28
N LYS A 10 7.70 9.97 3.15
CA LYS A 10 7.89 11.22 2.41
C LYS A 10 6.57 11.80 1.86
N ALA A 11 5.63 10.95 1.48
CA ALA A 11 4.30 11.36 1.05
C ALA A 11 3.48 11.94 2.22
N LEU A 12 3.58 11.39 3.44
CA LEU A 12 2.97 11.99 4.65
C LEU A 12 3.57 13.35 4.97
N GLU A 13 4.90 13.46 4.99
CA GLU A 13 5.60 14.72 5.30
C GLU A 13 5.16 15.87 4.39
N ARG A 14 4.88 15.57 3.11
CA ARG A 14 4.42 16.55 2.12
C ARG A 14 2.94 16.87 2.24
N ASN A 15 2.15 15.99 2.82
CA ASN A 15 0.71 16.13 2.92
C ASN A 15 0.23 15.77 4.35
N PRO A 16 0.61 16.57 5.37
CA PRO A 16 0.37 16.21 6.78
C PRO A 16 -1.12 16.06 7.14
N ASP A 17 -2.01 16.79 6.45
CA ASP A 17 -3.44 16.84 6.78
C ASP A 17 -4.32 15.86 5.97
N ILE A 18 -3.73 14.91 5.24
CA ILE A 18 -4.50 13.97 4.41
C ILE A 18 -5.32 12.96 5.24
N GLY A 19 -5.03 12.86 6.54
CA GLY A 19 -5.68 11.93 7.46
C GLY A 19 -5.48 10.45 7.06
N LEU A 20 -4.32 10.13 6.50
CA LEU A 20 -3.86 8.78 6.18
C LEU A 20 -2.68 8.44 7.08
N GLU A 21 -2.52 7.15 7.38
CA GLU A 21 -1.35 6.61 8.06
C GLU A 21 -0.36 6.06 7.06
N ILE A 22 0.84 5.71 7.53
CA ILE A 22 1.89 5.18 6.66
C ILE A 22 1.44 3.90 5.95
N VAL A 23 0.75 3.00 6.65
CA VAL A 23 0.17 1.78 6.08
C VAL A 23 -0.82 2.09 4.96
N ASP A 24 -1.65 3.14 5.12
CA ASP A 24 -2.60 3.55 4.08
C ASP A 24 -1.90 3.97 2.79
N LEU A 25 -0.79 4.68 2.91
CA LEU A 25 0.00 5.08 1.75
C LEU A 25 0.77 3.93 1.14
N ILE A 26 1.29 2.99 1.94
CA ILE A 26 1.90 1.75 1.43
C ILE A 26 0.85 0.97 0.63
N VAL A 27 -0.38 0.83 1.13
CA VAL A 27 -1.49 0.17 0.41
C VAL A 27 -1.87 0.95 -0.85
N LEU A 28 -1.87 2.28 -0.82
CA LEU A 28 -2.16 3.13 -2.00
C LEU A 28 -1.07 2.98 -3.08
N LEU A 29 0.20 2.99 -2.68
CA LEU A 29 1.36 2.74 -3.55
C LEU A 29 1.34 1.33 -4.12
N TRP A 30 0.94 0.34 -3.32
CA TRP A 30 0.72 -1.01 -3.78
C TRP A 30 -0.37 -1.03 -4.85
N MET A 31 -1.53 -0.41 -4.61
CA MET A 31 -2.61 -0.29 -5.59
C MET A 31 -2.20 0.47 -6.86
N PHE A 32 -1.19 1.34 -6.79
CA PHE A 32 -0.62 2.07 -7.93
C PHE A 32 0.33 1.19 -8.77
N SER A 33 1.08 0.29 -8.15
CA SER A 33 2.27 -0.32 -8.74
C SER A 33 2.07 -1.36 -9.85
N ASN A 34 0.82 -1.65 -10.22
CA ASN A 34 0.46 -2.70 -11.17
C ASN A 34 -0.97 -2.50 -11.71
N PRO A 35 -1.15 -1.59 -12.68
CA PRO A 35 -2.46 -1.30 -13.26
C PRO A 35 -2.94 -2.35 -14.28
N TYR A 36 -2.14 -3.38 -14.59
CA TYR A 36 -2.35 -4.25 -15.76
C TYR A 36 -3.09 -5.57 -15.48
N ASP A 37 -3.24 -5.98 -14.22
CA ASP A 37 -3.81 -7.29 -13.88
C ASP A 37 -5.29 -7.16 -13.47
N ASN A 38 -6.23 -7.22 -14.42
CA ASN A 38 -7.70 -7.42 -14.25
C ASN A 38 -8.39 -6.75 -13.03
N HIS A 39 -7.85 -5.63 -12.54
CA HIS A 39 -8.11 -5.07 -11.21
C HIS A 39 -7.93 -6.05 -10.03
N ARG A 40 -7.33 -7.24 -10.23
CA ARG A 40 -7.12 -8.27 -9.21
C ARG A 40 -5.74 -8.08 -8.59
N ARG A 41 -5.67 -8.05 -7.25
CA ARG A 41 -4.39 -8.00 -6.54
C ARG A 41 -4.27 -9.03 -5.43
N GLN A 42 -3.14 -9.73 -5.40
CA GLN A 42 -2.82 -10.76 -4.42
C GLN A 42 -2.37 -10.14 -3.10
N LEU A 43 -3.09 -10.40 -2.02
CA LEU A 43 -2.76 -9.88 -0.70
C LEU A 43 -1.42 -10.39 -0.17
N SER A 44 -0.95 -11.56 -0.64
CA SER A 44 0.39 -12.08 -0.31
C SER A 44 1.51 -11.08 -0.61
N SER A 45 1.46 -10.40 -1.76
CA SER A 45 2.45 -9.37 -2.13
C SER A 45 2.46 -8.20 -1.13
N MET A 46 1.27 -7.73 -0.73
CA MET A 46 1.13 -6.66 0.25
C MET A 46 1.60 -7.10 1.64
N ARG A 47 1.25 -8.32 2.06
CA ARG A 47 1.68 -8.88 3.35
C ARG A 47 3.20 -8.98 3.44
N ASN A 48 3.87 -9.40 2.36
CA ASN A 48 5.34 -9.47 2.34
C ASN A 48 5.98 -8.09 2.54
N ILE A 49 5.44 -7.04 1.91
CA ILE A 49 5.91 -5.67 2.10
C ILE A 49 5.69 -5.19 3.54
N LEU A 50 4.51 -5.46 4.10
CA LEU A 50 4.22 -5.11 5.50
C LEU A 50 5.14 -5.84 6.49
N LYS A 51 5.48 -7.10 6.23
CA LYS A 51 6.45 -7.85 7.05
C LYS A 51 7.86 -7.19 7.04
N MET A 52 8.23 -6.59 5.92
CA MET A 52 9.51 -5.90 5.80
C MET A 52 9.49 -4.48 6.39
N SER A 53 8.31 -3.96 6.72
CA SER A 53 8.13 -2.59 7.19
C SER A 53 8.55 -2.45 8.65
N GLU A 54 9.39 -1.47 8.95
CA GLU A 54 9.85 -1.17 10.30
C GLU A 54 8.69 -0.71 11.20
N THR A 55 7.69 -0.04 10.63
CA THR A 55 6.48 0.38 11.36
C THR A 55 5.76 -0.79 12.07
N LEU A 56 5.79 -1.98 11.50
CA LEU A 56 5.12 -3.17 12.05
C LEU A 56 6.08 -4.12 12.77
N GLN A 57 7.38 -3.83 12.76
CA GLN A 57 8.36 -4.65 13.45
C GLN A 57 8.48 -4.23 14.92
N ILE A 58 8.65 -5.22 15.80
CA ILE A 58 8.97 -4.97 17.21
C ILE A 58 10.44 -4.57 17.36
N PRO A 59 10.80 -3.85 18.44
CA PRO A 59 12.20 -3.63 18.80
C PRO A 59 12.96 -4.97 18.88
N GLY A 60 13.89 -5.20 17.95
CA GLY A 60 14.57 -6.48 17.75
C GLY A 60 14.40 -7.12 16.37
N GLY A 61 13.58 -6.54 15.48
CA GLY A 61 13.49 -6.91 14.06
C GLY A 61 12.55 -8.08 13.75
N GLY A 62 11.69 -8.46 14.70
CA GLY A 62 10.63 -9.46 14.50
C GLY A 62 9.27 -8.82 14.18
N LEU A 63 8.28 -9.64 13.81
CA LEU A 63 6.87 -9.23 13.78
C LEU A 63 6.12 -9.93 14.91
N ASP A 64 5.25 -9.17 15.58
CA ASP A 64 4.28 -9.68 16.55
C ASP A 64 2.85 -9.57 15.97
N VAL A 65 2.71 -9.98 14.70
CA VAL A 65 1.43 -10.01 14.00
C VAL A 65 1.35 -11.25 13.11
N THR A 66 0.19 -11.91 13.15
CA THR A 66 -0.13 -13.07 12.34
C THR A 66 -0.45 -12.68 10.88
N GLU A 67 -0.46 -13.67 9.98
CA GLU A 67 -0.87 -13.46 8.59
C GLU A 67 -2.30 -12.94 8.46
N ASP A 68 -3.20 -13.37 9.35
CA ASP A 68 -4.59 -12.95 9.37
C ASP A 68 -4.72 -11.51 9.86
N GLU A 69 -3.96 -11.12 10.88
CA GLU A 69 -3.92 -9.72 11.34
C GLU A 69 -3.35 -8.79 10.27
N LEU A 70 -2.27 -9.19 9.58
CA LEU A 70 -1.76 -8.44 8.42
C LEU A 70 -2.82 -8.29 7.33
N THR A 71 -3.62 -9.33 7.10
CA THR A 71 -4.74 -9.28 6.15
C THR A 71 -5.79 -8.28 6.59
N GLN A 72 -6.19 -8.30 7.87
CA GLN A 72 -7.16 -7.36 8.43
C GLN A 72 -6.66 -5.91 8.38
N ILE A 73 -5.36 -5.68 8.64
CA ILE A 73 -4.74 -4.36 8.52
C ILE A 73 -4.89 -3.82 7.09
N VAL A 74 -4.56 -4.64 6.07
CA VAL A 74 -4.71 -4.24 4.66
C VAL A 74 -6.18 -3.98 4.31
N LEU A 75 -7.10 -4.85 4.73
CA LEU A 75 -8.53 -4.68 4.45
C LEU A 75 -9.12 -3.44 5.14
N GLY A 76 -8.72 -3.16 6.38
CA GLY A 76 -9.10 -1.96 7.12
C GLY A 76 -8.61 -0.68 6.44
N SER A 77 -7.36 -0.70 5.98
CA SER A 77 -6.80 0.40 5.19
C SER A 77 -7.55 0.63 3.87
N LEU A 78 -7.84 -0.43 3.12
CA LEU A 78 -8.64 -0.34 1.88
C LEU A 78 -10.04 0.24 2.13
N GLN A 79 -10.68 -0.10 3.25
CA GLN A 79 -11.94 0.54 3.63
C GLN A 79 -11.77 2.05 3.91
N LYS A 80 -10.71 2.45 4.61
CA LYS A 80 -10.42 3.87 4.90
C LYS A 80 -10.15 4.65 3.60
N LEU A 81 -9.34 4.10 2.71
CA LEU A 81 -9.06 4.67 1.38
C LEU A 81 -10.33 4.77 0.52
N LYS A 82 -11.21 3.76 0.57
CA LYS A 82 -12.52 3.78 -0.11
C LYS A 82 -13.41 4.90 0.43
N LYS A 83 -13.50 5.07 1.75
CA LYS A 83 -14.26 6.17 2.39
C LYS A 83 -13.74 7.56 1.96
N LYS A 84 -12.43 7.67 1.74
CA LYS A 84 -11.78 8.89 1.21
C LYS A 84 -11.85 9.02 -0.32
N LYS A 85 -12.52 8.10 -1.02
CA LYS A 85 -12.68 8.08 -2.48
C LYS A 85 -11.35 8.01 -3.25
N LEU A 86 -10.31 7.43 -2.65
CA LEU A 86 -8.99 7.25 -3.29
C LEU A 86 -8.88 5.92 -4.05
N VAL A 87 -9.74 4.95 -3.71
CA VAL A 87 -9.84 3.65 -4.38
C VAL A 87 -11.29 3.28 -4.64
N TYR A 88 -11.52 2.54 -5.71
CA TYR A 88 -12.75 1.79 -5.95
C TYR A 88 -12.49 0.30 -5.66
N ILE A 89 -13.24 -0.28 -4.73
CA ILE A 89 -13.16 -1.71 -4.39
C ILE A 89 -14.47 -2.38 -4.78
N GLN A 90 -14.39 -3.28 -5.76
CA GLN A 90 -15.49 -4.12 -6.23
C GLN A 90 -15.73 -5.29 -5.28
N SER A 91 -14.66 -6.01 -4.92
CA SER A 91 -14.73 -7.12 -3.96
C SER A 91 -13.41 -7.26 -3.21
N ALA A 92 -13.46 -7.77 -1.98
CA ALA A 92 -12.28 -8.07 -1.18
C ALA A 92 -12.46 -9.42 -0.49
N GLY A 93 -11.48 -10.30 -0.64
CA GLY A 93 -11.41 -11.58 0.06
C GLY A 93 -10.08 -11.74 0.78
N VAL A 94 -9.84 -12.91 1.35
CA VAL A 94 -8.62 -13.21 2.14
C VAL A 94 -7.36 -13.43 1.29
N HIS A 95 -7.52 -13.78 0.02
CA HIS A 95 -6.39 -14.06 -0.89
C HIS A 95 -6.13 -12.91 -1.85
N TYR A 96 -7.19 -12.30 -2.38
CA TYR A 96 -7.09 -11.23 -3.35
C TYR A 96 -8.21 -10.22 -3.19
N ILE A 97 -7.94 -9.03 -3.71
CA ILE A 97 -8.92 -7.95 -3.86
C ILE A 97 -9.18 -7.69 -5.33
N LYS A 98 -10.37 -7.18 -5.65
CA LYS A 98 -10.69 -6.58 -6.94
C LYS A 98 -10.98 -5.10 -6.75
N GLY A 99 -10.12 -4.25 -7.28
CA GLY A 99 -10.25 -2.81 -7.16
C GLY A 99 -9.20 -2.05 -7.95
N THR A 100 -9.41 -0.74 -8.04
CA THR A 100 -8.53 0.18 -8.76
C THR A 100 -8.42 1.51 -8.02
N LEU A 101 -7.42 2.31 -8.36
CA LEU A 101 -7.34 3.68 -7.90
C LEU A 101 -8.40 4.54 -8.60
N THR A 102 -8.90 5.54 -7.90
CA THR A 102 -9.64 6.64 -8.54
C THR A 102 -8.65 7.67 -9.10
N ASP A 103 -9.13 8.59 -9.93
CA ASP A 103 -8.32 9.73 -10.41
C ASP A 103 -7.74 10.55 -9.23
N ALA A 104 -8.50 10.70 -8.16
CA ALA A 104 -8.03 11.37 -6.94
C ALA A 104 -6.90 10.58 -6.25
N GLY A 105 -6.99 9.25 -6.22
CA GLY A 105 -5.94 8.39 -5.68
C GLY A 105 -4.66 8.42 -6.51
N ILE A 106 -4.79 8.39 -7.84
CA ILE A 106 -3.67 8.52 -8.78
C ILE A 106 -2.98 9.87 -8.58
N LYS A 107 -3.77 10.95 -8.62
CA LYS A 107 -3.25 12.31 -8.45
C LYS A 107 -2.52 12.48 -7.12
N LEU A 108 -3.07 11.96 -6.02
CA LEU A 108 -2.41 12.02 -4.71
C LEU A 108 -1.02 11.37 -4.75
N ILE A 109 -0.87 10.21 -5.40
CA ILE A 109 0.43 9.54 -5.53
C ILE A 109 1.39 10.35 -6.40
N GLU A 110 0.93 10.85 -7.54
CA GLU A 110 1.76 11.63 -8.48
C GLU A 110 2.24 12.97 -7.87
N ASP A 111 1.36 13.66 -7.13
CA ASP A 111 1.71 14.89 -6.42
C ASP A 111 2.67 14.62 -5.25
N SER A 112 2.59 13.44 -4.64
CA SER A 112 3.40 13.06 -3.48
C SER A 112 4.79 12.51 -3.86
N VAL A 113 4.91 11.80 -4.98
CA VAL A 113 6.09 11.00 -5.33
C VAL A 113 6.56 11.25 -6.76
N ARG A 114 7.85 11.58 -6.94
CA ARG A 114 8.44 11.76 -8.28
C ARG A 114 8.52 10.43 -9.05
N THR A 115 8.36 10.49 -10.37
CA THR A 115 8.35 9.32 -11.28
C THR A 115 9.54 8.34 -11.12
N PRO A 116 10.80 8.77 -10.94
CA PRO A 116 11.92 7.83 -10.75
C PRO A 116 11.82 7.01 -9.46
N VAL A 117 11.18 7.56 -8.44
CA VAL A 117 10.97 6.91 -7.14
C VAL A 117 9.85 5.87 -7.24
N LEU A 118 8.77 6.21 -7.96
CA LEU A 118 7.69 5.27 -8.28
C LEU A 118 8.18 4.03 -9.05
N ARG A 119 9.17 4.19 -9.95
CA ARG A 119 9.80 3.06 -10.66
C ARG A 119 10.56 2.09 -9.74
N ARG A 120 11.12 2.57 -8.63
CA ARG A 120 11.78 1.70 -7.63
C ARG A 120 10.77 1.01 -6.74
N VAL A 121 9.73 1.73 -6.33
CA VAL A 121 8.62 1.19 -5.54
C VAL A 121 7.89 0.07 -6.29
N THR A 122 7.62 0.27 -7.58
CA THR A 122 7.03 -0.76 -8.45
C THR A 122 7.86 -2.02 -8.54
N ALA A 123 9.20 -1.93 -8.51
CA ALA A 123 10.08 -3.09 -8.48
C ALA A 123 10.02 -3.85 -7.13
N GLU A 124 9.83 -3.17 -6.00
CA GLU A 124 9.61 -3.86 -4.71
C GLU A 124 8.27 -4.61 -4.68
N PHE A 125 7.26 -4.09 -5.38
CA PHE A 125 5.98 -4.79 -5.56
C PHE A 125 6.02 -5.88 -6.65
N GLY A 126 7.05 -5.89 -7.51
CA GLY A 126 7.13 -6.70 -8.71
C GLY A 126 8.53 -7.27 -8.92
N ASN A 127 8.80 -8.40 -8.27
CA ASN A 127 9.72 -9.46 -8.70
C ASN A 127 9.60 -10.63 -7.70
N ASN A 128 8.60 -11.48 -7.89
CA ASN A 128 8.70 -12.88 -7.46
C ASN A 128 8.86 -13.68 -8.76
N PRO A 129 10.04 -14.24 -9.07
CA PRO A 129 10.16 -15.24 -10.13
C PRO A 129 9.28 -16.48 -9.84
#